data_AF-A0A135YNZ4-F1
#
_entry.id   AF-A0A135YNZ4-F1
#
_cell.length_a   1.000
_cell.length_b   1.000
_cell.length_c   1.000
_cell.angle_alpha   90.00
_cell.angle_beta   90.00
_cell.angle_gamma   90.00
#
_symmetry.space_group_name_H-M   'P 1'
#
loop_
_entity.id
_entity.type
_entity.pdbx_description
1 polymer ?
#
loop_
_entity_poly.entity_id
_entity_poly.type
_entity_poly.pdbx_seq_one_letter_code
_entity_poly.pdbx_strand_id
1 'polypeptide(L)' 'MQGVIKPLKRIANRLNTSLKKANNKRDFNAAMKAAKKLRGSQRDFVLRSLNQLKKDGSMNVEGKNLLLFGL' A
#
# COMPACT_ATOMS: atom_id res chain seq x y z
N MET A 1 9.56 -3.13 -7.38
CA MET A 1 9.05 -2.48 -6.14
C MET A 1 8.56 -1.05 -6.31
N GLN A 2 9.21 -0.18 -7.09
CA GLN A 2 8.81 1.24 -7.25
C GLN A 2 7.32 1.46 -7.61
N GLY A 3 6.74 0.59 -8.45
CA GLY A 3 5.32 0.67 -8.81
C GLY A 3 4.34 0.40 -7.65
N VAL A 4 4.80 -0.29 -6.59
CA VAL A 4 4.03 -0.49 -5.36
C VAL A 4 4.27 0.68 -4.40
N ILE A 5 5.52 1.11 -4.24
CA ILE A 5 5.92 2.13 -3.25
C ILE A 5 5.39 3.52 -3.61
N LYS A 6 5.50 3.95 -4.88
CA LYS A 6 5.12 5.32 -5.28
C LYS A 6 3.64 5.63 -4.97
N PRO A 7 2.66 4.79 -5.34
CA PRO A 7 1.27 5.04 -4.98
C PRO A 7 1.02 5.02 -3.46
N LEU A 8 1.71 4.14 -2.71
CA LEU A 8 1.59 4.10 -1.26
C LEU A 8 2.15 5.37 -0.59
N LYS A 9 3.30 5.88 -1.03
CA LYS A 9 3.85 7.16 -0.58
C LYS A 9 2.90 8.33 -0.85
N ARG A 10 2.19 8.32 -1.98
CA ARG A 10 1.16 9.35 -2.27
C ARG A 10 0.00 9.30 -1.27
N ILE A 11 -0.37 8.12 -0.78
CA ILE A 11 -1.40 7.99 0.25
C ILE A 11 -0.87 8.50 1.60
N ALA A 12 0.36 8.11 1.97
CA ALA A 12 0.97 8.51 3.24
C ALA A 12 1.22 10.02 3.34
N ASN A 13 1.56 10.69 2.24
CA ASN A 13 1.80 12.13 2.22
C ASN A 13 0.50 12.97 2.22
N ARG A 14 -0.68 12.35 2.27
CA ARG A 14 -1.96 13.05 2.36
C ARG A 14 -2.37 13.20 3.82
N LEU A 15 -2.97 14.34 4.15
CA LEU A 15 -3.58 14.61 5.47
C LEU A 15 -4.60 13.54 5.88
N ASN A 16 -5.31 12.95 4.91
CA ASN A 16 -6.23 11.86 5.14
C ASN A 16 -5.76 10.61 4.42
N THR A 17 -5.42 9.59 5.20
CA THR A 17 -4.86 8.32 4.72
C THR A 17 -5.91 7.20 4.63
N SER A 18 -7.19 7.53 4.86
CA SER A 18 -8.29 6.56 4.76
C SER A 18 -8.43 6.03 3.35
N LEU A 19 -8.45 4.71 3.20
CA LEU A 19 -8.64 4.03 1.92
C LEU A 19 -10.08 4.14 1.39
N LYS A 20 -11.01 4.66 2.22
CA LYS A 20 -12.38 4.96 1.79
C LYS A 20 -12.44 6.17 0.85
N LYS A 21 -11.46 7.08 0.91
CA LYS A 21 -11.40 8.24 0.01
C LYS A 21 -11.06 7.79 -1.41
N ALA A 22 -11.78 8.31 -2.40
CA ALA A 22 -11.67 7.90 -3.80
C ALA A 22 -10.22 7.95 -4.33
N ASN A 23 -9.49 9.03 -4.03
CA ASN A 23 -8.10 9.20 -4.45
C ASN A 23 -7.17 8.14 -3.82
N ASN A 24 -7.35 7.84 -2.53
CA ASN A 24 -6.56 6.83 -1.84
C ASN A 24 -6.89 5.41 -2.32
N LYS A 25 -8.17 5.12 -2.56
CA LYS A 25 -8.63 3.86 -3.18
C LYS A 25 -7.98 3.65 -4.56
N ARG A 26 -7.90 4.70 -5.37
CA ARG A 26 -7.27 4.65 -6.69
C ARG A 26 -5.77 4.33 -6.59
N ASP A 27 -5.05 5.05 -5.74
CA ASP A 27 -3.61 4.82 -5.54
C ASP A 27 -3.34 3.44 -4.91
N PHE A 28 -4.18 2.99 -3.97
CA PHE A 28 -4.08 1.65 -3.37
C PHE A 28 -4.31 0.55 -4.41
N ASN A 29 -5.29 0.72 -5.30
CA ASN A 29 -5.52 -0.21 -6.41
C ASN A 29 -4.35 -0.24 -7.39
N ALA A 30 -3.68 0.89 -7.63
CA ALA A 30 -2.46 0.94 -8.44
C ALA A 30 -1.32 0.13 -7.78
N ALA A 31 -1.14 0.28 -6.46
CA ALA A 31 -0.18 -0.52 -5.68
C ALA A 31 -0.51 -2.03 -5.75
N MET A 32 -1.78 -2.41 -5.60
CA MET A 32 -2.24 -3.80 -5.71
C MET A 32 -1.99 -4.39 -7.11
N LYS A 33 -2.26 -3.63 -8.18
CA LYS A 33 -1.95 -4.04 -9.56
C LYS A 33 -0.45 -4.24 -9.77
N ALA A 34 0.38 -3.35 -9.24
CA ALA A 34 1.83 -3.47 -9.32
C ALA A 34 2.36 -4.67 -8.50
N ALA A 35 1.77 -4.93 -7.33
CA ALA A 35 2.15 -6.05 -6.47
C ALA A 35 1.89 -7.40 -7.16
N LYS A 36 0.78 -7.55 -7.89
CA LYS A 36 0.46 -8.76 -8.67
C LYS A 36 1.49 -9.07 -9.76
N LYS A 37 2.26 -8.07 -10.22
CA LYS A 37 3.31 -8.24 -11.25
C LYS A 37 4.66 -8.65 -10.66
N LEU A 38 4.83 -8.62 -9.33
CA LEU A 38 6.03 -9.12 -8.67
C LEU A 38 6.12 -10.64 -8.81
N ARG A 39 7.30 -11.21 -8.52
CA ARG A 39 7.57 -12.66 -8.62
C ARG A 39 8.07 -13.22 -7.30
N GLY A 40 7.83 -14.51 -7.08
CA GLY A 40 8.32 -15.26 -5.92
C GLY A 40 7.80 -14.75 -4.56
N SER A 41 8.59 -15.00 -3.52
CA SER A 41 8.28 -14.65 -2.12
C SER A 41 7.98 -13.15 -1.92
N GLN A 42 8.59 -12.28 -2.72
CA GLN A 42 8.33 -10.83 -2.67
C GLN A 42 6.89 -10.49 -3.06
N ARG A 43 6.31 -11.18 -4.04
CA ARG A 43 4.90 -10.98 -4.42
C ARG A 43 3.98 -11.33 -3.26
N ASP A 44 4.19 -12.49 -2.66
CA ASP A 44 3.31 -13.01 -1.62
C ASP A 44 3.37 -12.15 -0.35
N PHE A 45 4.58 -11.72 0.03
CA PHE A 45 4.79 -10.77 1.12
C PHE A 45 4.03 -9.46 0.86
N VAL A 46 4.24 -8.84 -0.30
CA VAL A 46 3.62 -7.54 -0.62
C VAL A 46 2.10 -7.64 -0.69
N LEU A 47 1.56 -8.71 -1.30
CA LEU A 47 0.11 -8.92 -1.38
C LEU A 47 -0.51 -9.15 0.01
N ARG A 48 0.15 -9.92 0.88
CA ARG A 48 -0.29 -10.12 2.27
C ARG A 48 -0.34 -8.78 3.02
N SER A 49 0.71 -7.98 2.95
CA SER A 49 0.75 -6.67 3.59
C SER A 49 -0.31 -5.70 3.04
N LEU A 50 -0.51 -5.66 1.72
CA LEU A 50 -1.57 -4.82 1.13
C LEU A 50 -2.97 -5.29 1.55
N ASN A 51 -3.20 -6.60 1.64
CA ASN A 51 -4.48 -7.13 2.11
C ASN A 51 -4.74 -6.78 3.58
N GLN A 52 -3.71 -6.78 4.42
CA GLN A 52 -3.83 -6.33 5.80
C GLN A 52 -4.21 -4.84 5.85
N LEU A 53 -3.49 -4.00 5.10
CA LEU A 53 -3.78 -2.57 4.99
C LEU A 53 -5.22 -2.30 4.50
N LYS A 54 -5.74 -3.12 3.59
CA LYS A 54 -7.14 -3.04 3.14
C LYS A 54 -8.13 -3.32 4.28
N LYS A 55 -7.83 -4.27 5.16
CA LYS A 55 -8.66 -4.60 6.34
C LYS A 55 -8.64 -3.48 7.37
N ASP A 56 -7.46 -2.90 7.61
CA ASP A 56 -7.28 -1.78 8.55
C ASP A 56 -7.97 -0.49 8.05
N GLY A 57 -8.17 -0.38 6.73
CA GLY A 57 -9.01 0.66 6.11
C GLY A 57 -8.38 2.05 6.06
N SER A 58 -7.21 2.24 6.64
CA SER A 58 -6.42 3.45 6.57
C SER A 58 -4.93 3.14 6.69
N MET A 59 -4.10 3.99 6.10
CA MET A 59 -2.65 3.92 6.29
C MET A 59 -2.30 4.74 7.52
N ASN A 60 -2.36 4.13 8.72
CA ASN A 60 -1.84 4.78 9.92
C ASN A 60 -0.33 4.98 9.74
N VAL A 61 0.06 6.25 9.56
CA VAL A 61 1.45 6.68 9.36
C VAL A 61 2.27 6.47 10.64
N GLU A 62 1.61 6.46 11.80
CA GLU A 62 2.22 6.34 13.13
C GLU A 62 2.61 4.92 13.57
N GLY A 63 2.69 3.91 12.70
CA GLY A 63 3.41 2.73 13.18
C GLY A 63 3.56 1.44 12.38
N LYS A 64 2.77 1.10 11.36
CA LYS A 64 2.78 -0.32 10.92
C LYS A 64 2.60 -0.61 9.43
N ASN A 65 2.98 0.30 8.54
CA ASN A 65 3.08 -0.08 7.12
C ASN A 65 4.52 -0.43 6.74
N LEU A 66 4.91 -1.68 7.05
CA LEU A 66 6.16 -2.34 6.63
C LEU A 66 6.46 -2.20 5.12
N LEU A 67 5.45 -1.89 4.30
CA LEU A 67 5.60 -1.62 2.87
C LEU A 67 6.16 -0.23 2.52
N LEU A 68 6.00 0.76 3.40
CA LEU A 68 6.46 2.14 3.16
C LEU A 68 7.86 2.40 3.70
N PHE A 69 8.24 1.71 4.77
CA PHE A 69 9.44 2.01 5.54
C PHE A 69 10.60 1.03 5.32
N GLY A 70 10.44 0.03 4.43
CA GLY A 70 11.43 -1.06 4.39
C GLY A 70 11.33 -1.89 5.70
N LEU A 71 12.06 -2.95 6.02
CA LEU A 71 13.29 -3.51 5.47
C LEU A 71 14.23 -2.49 4.84
#